data_AF-A0A849T3P2-F1
#
_entry.id   AF-A0A849T3P2-F1
#
_cell.length_a   1.000
_cell.length_b   1.000
_cell.length_c   1.000
_cell.angle_alpha   90.00
_cell.angle_beta   90.00
_cell.angle_gamma   90.00
#
_symmetry.space_group_name_H-M   'P 1'
#
loop_
_entity.id
_entity.type
_entity.pdbx_description
1 polymer ?
#
loop_
_entity_poly.entity_id
_entity_poly.type
_entity_poly.pdbx_seq_one_letter_code
_entity_poly.pdbx_strand_id
1 'polypeptide(L)' 'MSDDAPQFDYIFITHALCWIHEMRHYKLIETKYPENAIRLNNFISRCWTFYRIIKISQKNLTEKRSRLVLNIFNLLFWK' A
#
# COMPACT_ATOMS: atom_id res chain seq x y z
N MET A 1 -5.99 -10.85 5.14
CA MET A 1 -4.81 -10.19 4.55
C MET A 1 -3.71 -10.18 5.60
N SER A 2 -2.52 -10.66 5.29
CA SER A 2 -1.38 -10.68 6.22
C SER A 2 -0.07 -10.37 5.49
N ASP A 3 1.05 -10.35 6.21
CA ASP A 3 2.40 -10.42 5.64
C ASP A 3 2.67 -11.79 4.99
N ASP A 4 3.76 -11.82 4.21
CA ASP A 4 4.31 -13.01 3.56
C ASP A 4 5.18 -13.82 4.54
N ALA A 5 4.60 -14.20 5.68
CA ALA A 5 5.27 -15.03 6.66
C ALA A 5 4.90 -16.51 6.46
N PRO A 6 5.87 -17.45 6.49
CA PRO A 6 5.63 -18.87 6.18
C PRO A 6 4.57 -19.55 7.05
N GLN A 7 4.34 -19.02 8.25
CA GLN A 7 3.31 -19.49 9.18
C GLN A 7 1.88 -19.25 8.68
N PHE A 8 1.67 -18.40 7.67
CA PHE A 8 0.37 -18.17 7.04
C PHE A 8 0.17 -19.02 5.78
N ASP A 9 1.20 -19.72 5.33
CA ASP A 9 1.13 -20.58 4.16
C ASP A 9 0.15 -21.71 4.41
N TYR A 10 -0.66 -22.03 3.38
CA TYR A 10 -1.62 -23.13 3.38
C TYR A 10 -2.74 -23.07 4.43
N ILE A 11 -2.82 -22.01 5.26
CA ILE A 11 -3.95 -21.80 6.18
C ILE A 11 -5.24 -21.50 5.40
N PHE A 12 -5.12 -20.77 4.29
CA PHE A 12 -6.24 -20.41 3.43
C PHE A 12 -5.95 -20.77 1.98
N ILE A 13 -6.99 -21.13 1.22
CA ILE A 13 -6.91 -21.42 -0.23
C ILE A 13 -6.34 -20.22 -0.99
N THR A 14 -6.60 -19.00 -0.52
CA THR A 14 -6.07 -17.76 -1.08
C THR A 14 -5.46 -16.92 0.04
N HIS A 15 -4.21 -16.48 -0.15
CA HIS A 15 -3.51 -15.59 0.76
C HIS A 15 -3.36 -14.21 0.11
N ALA A 16 -4.07 -13.22 0.67
CA ALA A 16 -3.98 -11.84 0.21
C ALA A 16 -2.89 -11.09 0.97
N LEU A 17 -1.84 -10.66 0.27
CA LEU A 17 -0.75 -9.88 0.84
C LEU A 17 -1.20 -8.47 1.22
N CYS A 18 -0.74 -8.01 2.38
CA CYS A 18 -1.03 -6.66 2.85
C CYS A 18 -0.10 -5.64 2.18
N TRP A 19 -0.68 -4.68 1.45
CA TRP A 19 0.07 -3.63 0.78
C TRP A 19 0.94 -2.77 1.73
N ILE A 20 0.58 -2.67 3.02
CA ILE A 20 1.40 -1.95 4.01
C ILE A 20 2.72 -2.72 4.28
N HIS A 21 2.67 -4.05 4.28
CA HIS A 21 3.87 -4.88 4.42
C HIS A 21 4.74 -4.78 3.18
N GLU A 22 4.13 -4.76 1.99
CA GLU A 22 4.83 -4.48 0.73
C GLU A 22 5.62 -3.17 0.79
N MET A 23 5.04 -2.11 1.38
CA MET A 23 5.75 -0.83 1.54
C MET A 23 7.01 -0.88 2.41
N ARG A 24 7.16 -1.88 3.28
CA ARG A 24 8.40 -2.07 4.04
C ARG A 24 9.53 -2.51 3.12
N HIS A 25 9.26 -3.36 2.13
CA HIS A 25 10.26 -3.82 1.17
C HIS A 25 10.75 -2.67 0.28
N TYR A 26 9.86 -1.79 -0.18
CA TYR A 26 10.25 -0.60 -0.96
C TYR A 26 11.26 0.32 -0.23
N LYS A 27 11.22 0.40 1.10
CA LYS A 27 12.19 1.20 1.88
C LYS A 27 13.59 0.60 1.91
N LEU A 28 13.73 -0.69 1.61
CA LEU A 28 15.00 -1.40 1.58
C LEU A 28 15.65 -1.39 0.19
N ILE A 29 14.95 -0.88 -0.83
CA ILE A 29 15.47 -0.82 -2.20
C ILE A 29 16.53 0.28 -2.27
N GLU A 30 17.76 -0.14 -2.54
CA GLU A 30 18.83 0.76 -2.95
C GLU A 30 18.79 0.96 -4.47
N THR A 31 18.77 2.22 -4.92
CA THR A 31 18.73 2.54 -6.33
C THR A 31 20.10 3.04 -6.81
N LYS A 32 20.64 2.43 -7.86
CA LYS A 32 21.91 2.85 -8.47
C LYS A 32 21.87 4.27 -9.07
N TYR A 33 20.70 4.68 -9.56
CA TYR A 33 20.52 5.95 -10.27
C TYR A 33 19.71 6.94 -9.43
N PRO A 34 20.16 8.21 -9.26
CA PRO A 34 19.46 9.21 -8.46
C PRO A 34 18.00 9.45 -8.88
N GLU A 35 17.73 9.41 -10.18
CA GLU A 35 16.37 9.56 -10.72
C GLU A 35 15.42 8.46 -10.21
N ASN A 36 15.92 7.22 -10.10
CA ASN A 36 15.15 6.11 -9.55
C ASN A 36 14.94 6.27 -8.03
N ALA A 37 15.92 6.82 -7.30
CA ALA A 37 15.76 7.15 -5.89
C ALA A 37 14.62 8.15 -5.67
N ILE A 38 14.56 9.19 -6.51
CA ILE A 38 13.51 10.21 -6.47
C ILE A 38 12.14 9.57 -6.78
N ARG A 39 12.05 8.74 -7.82
CA ARG A 39 10.81 8.03 -8.18
C ARG A 39 10.34 7.11 -7.05
N LEU A 40 11.25 6.36 -6.44
CA LEU A 40 10.97 5.47 -5.31
C LEU A 40 10.47 6.25 -4.10
N ASN A 41 11.17 7.33 -3.71
CA ASN A 41 10.77 8.17 -2.59
C ASN A 41 9.41 8.85 -2.82
N ASN A 42 9.15 9.33 -4.04
CA ASN A 42 7.85 9.89 -4.41
C ASN A 42 6.73 8.85 -4.32
N PHE A 43 6.99 7.62 -4.78
CA PHE A 43 6.03 6.53 -4.66
C PHE A 43 5.74 6.21 -3.18
N ILE A 44 6.78 6.00 -2.36
CA ILE A 44 6.64 5.73 -0.92
C ILE A 44 5.83 6.86 -0.24
N SER A 45 6.12 8.12 -0.56
CA SER A 45 5.40 9.28 -0.01
C SER A 45 3.90 9.27 -0.36
N ARG A 46 3.55 8.91 -1.61
CA ARG A 46 2.15 8.76 -2.05
C ARG A 46 1.44 7.65 -1.30
N CYS A 47 2.09 6.50 -1.07
CA CYS A 47 1.52 5.39 -0.30
C CYS A 47 1.25 5.78 1.16
N TRP A 48 2.16 6.50 1.81
CA TRP A 48 1.93 7.00 3.18
C TRP A 48 0.84 8.08 3.25
N THR A 49 0.74 8.92 2.23
CA THR A 49 -0.38 9.86 2.10
C THR A 49 -1.71 9.12 2.00
N PHE A 50 -1.77 8.07 1.18
CA PHE A 50 -2.95 7.22 1.09
C PHE A 50 -3.30 6.53 2.41
N TYR A 51 -2.32 6.03 3.15
CA TYR A 51 -2.54 5.47 4.50
C TYR A 51 -3.25 6.48 5.43
N ARG A 52 -2.81 7.75 5.42
CA ARG A 52 -3.45 8.81 6.21
C ARG A 52 -4.89 9.07 5.76
N ILE A 53 -5.16 9.03 4.45
CA ILE A 53 -6.52 9.18 3.90
C ILE A 53 -7.44 8.06 4.41
N ILE A 54 -6.96 6.81 4.44
CA ILE A 54 -7.71 5.68 5.03
C ILE A 54 -8.03 5.98 6.51
N LYS A 55 -7.02 6.37 7.30
CA LYS A 55 -7.21 6.68 8.72
C LYS A 55 -8.21 7.80 8.98
N ILE A 56 -8.20 8.85 8.16
CA ILE A 56 -9.16 9.95 8.25
C ILE A 56 -10.57 9.46 7.86
N SER A 57 -10.67 8.66 6.80
CA SER A 57 -11.94 8.13 6.31
C SER A 57 -12.61 7.19 7.31
N GLN A 58 -11.82 6.40 8.04
CA GLN A 58 -12.31 5.51 9.10
C GLN A 58 -12.98 6.25 10.27
N LYS A 59 -12.64 7.52 10.53
CA LYS A 59 -13.27 8.29 11.61
C LYS A 59 -14.76 8.56 11.38
N ASN A 60 -15.21 8.54 10.12
CA ASN A 60 -16.62 8.62 9.77
C ASN A 60 -16.78 7.99 8.38
N LEU A 61 -17.13 6.70 8.40
CA LEU A 61 -17.33 5.90 7.20
C LEU A 61 -18.61 6.32 6.50
N THR A 62 -18.48 6.69 5.23
CA THR A 62 -19.61 6.91 4.31
C THR A 62 -19.30 6.24 3.00
N GLU A 63 -20.34 5.91 2.22
CA GLU A 63 -20.15 5.30 0.90
C GLU A 63 -19.26 6.15 -0.01
N LYS A 64 -19.44 7.48 0.01
CA LYS A 64 -18.62 8.44 -0.74
C LYS A 64 -17.13 8.32 -0.37
N ARG A 65 -16.81 8.20 0.93
CA ARG A 65 -15.43 8.07 1.41
C ARG A 65 -14.84 6.72 1.05
N SER A 66 -15.63 5.65 1.14
CA SER A 66 -15.22 4.31 0.71
C SER A 66 -14.89 4.28 -0.78
N ARG A 67 -15.73 4.87 -1.63
CA ARG A 67 -15.46 5.02 -3.08
C ARG A 67 -14.20 5.84 -3.36
N LEU A 68 -13.97 6.93 -2.61
CA LEU A 68 -12.75 7.73 -2.73
C LEU A 68 -11.50 6.91 -2.40
N VAL A 69 -11.52 6.16 -1.30
CA VAL A 69 -10.41 5.29 -0.89
C VAL A 69 -10.12 4.25 -1.99
N LEU A 70 -11.15 3.61 -2.53
CA LEU A 70 -11.00 2.63 -3.62
C LEU A 70 -10.41 3.25 -4.88
N ASN A 71 -10.88 4.44 -5.29
CA ASN A 71 -10.36 5.13 -6.47
C ASN A 71 -8.87 5.51 -6.32
N ILE A 72 -8.48 6.00 -5.13
CA ILE A 72 -7.07 6.34 -4.86
C ILE A 72 -6.22 5.06 -4.84
N PHE A 73 -6.73 3.97 -4.28
CA PHE A 73 -6.06 2.67 -4.30
C PHE A 73 -5.77 2.23 -5.76
N ASN A 74 -6.80 2.25 -6.61
CA ASN A 74 -6.66 1.87 -8.01
C ASN A 74 -5.66 2.77 -8.76
N LEU A 75 -5.68 4.08 -8.51
CA LEU A 75 -4.72 5.02 -9.12
C LEU A 75 -3.27 4.80 -8.67
N LEU A 76 -3.05 4.23 -7.48
CA LEU A 76 -1.72 3.94 -6.96
C LEU A 76 -1.17 2.60 -7.44
N PHE A 77 -2.01 1.57 -7.55
CA PHE A 77 -1.57 0.18 -7.75
C PHE A 77 -2.04 -0.46 -9.08
N TRP A 78 -3.05 0.09 -9.75
CA TRP A 78 -3.59 -0.41 -11.03
C TRP A 78 -3.59 0.70 -12.09
N LYS A 79 -2.39 1.09 -12.51
CA LYS A 79 -2.19 1.87 -13.74
C LYS A 79 -2.00 0.95 -14.94
#